data_AF-A0A0Q6BM31-F1
#
_entry.id   AF-A0A0Q6BM31-F1
#
_cell.length_a   1.000
_cell.length_b   1.000
_cell.length_c   1.000
_cell.angle_alpha   90.00
_cell.angle_beta   90.00
_cell.angle_gamma   90.00
#
_symmetry.space_group_name_H-M   'P 1'
#
loop_
_entity.id
_entity.type
_entity.pdbx_description
1 polymer ?
#
loop_
_entity_poly.entity_id
_entity_poly.type
_entity_poly.pdbx_seq_one_letter_code
_entity_poly.pdbx_strand_id
1 'polypeptide(L)'
;MTALIGLLGVVIGILLGKGLDRLLDLRRRRDRQIDMVFALHAEIAAGLGAVEEQTETSQAAYLVEDEWPFGPSDRTDFVFEGLKADLTVLPQEVIHPVVRYYRLALQSNLMIDHIEHEGYARQPPAARKRYAINLIALLNTQKMAADAALLALELRMKEWGLASPQRGRGPSDERLDGSAHGSTPQG
;
A
#
# COMPACT_ATOMS: atom_id res chain seq x y z
N MET A 1 8.52 -54.44 33.74
CA MET A 1 8.51 -54.30 32.26
C MET A 1 7.41 -53.35 31.77
N THR A 2 6.20 -53.41 32.33
CA THR A 2 5.06 -52.54 31.98
C THR A 2 5.28 -51.03 32.21
N ALA A 3 5.96 -50.64 33.30
CA ALA A 3 6.25 -49.23 33.60
C ALA A 3 7.17 -48.57 32.55
N LEU A 4 8.08 -49.34 31.94
CA LEU A 4 9.03 -48.83 30.95
C LEU A 4 8.37 -48.62 29.59
N ILE A 5 7.41 -49.48 29.24
CA ILE A 5 6.54 -49.33 28.05
C ILE A 5 5.62 -48.12 28.21
N GLY A 6 5.03 -47.93 29.40
CA GLY A 6 4.21 -46.75 29.71
C GLY A 6 5.00 -45.44 29.58
N LEU A 7 6.21 -45.39 30.13
CA LEU A 7 7.09 -44.22 30.01
C LEU A 7 7.46 -43.90 28.56
N LEU A 8 7.79 -44.93 27.77
CA LEU A 8 8.13 -44.78 26.36
C LEU A 8 6.96 -44.21 25.54
N GLY A 9 5.74 -44.70 25.80
CA GLY A 9 4.53 -44.20 25.15
C GLY A 9 4.25 -42.72 25.45
N VAL A 10 4.46 -42.29 26.69
CA VAL A 10 4.29 -40.87 27.08
C VAL A 10 5.33 -39.97 26.39
N VAL A 11 6.60 -40.40 26.34
CA VAL A 11 7.65 -39.62 25.68
C VAL A 11 7.39 -39.48 24.17
N ILE A 12 7.00 -40.56 23.50
CA ILE A 12 6.64 -40.54 22.08
C ILE A 12 5.43 -39.63 21.84
N GLY A 13 4.40 -39.72 22.69
CA GLY A 13 3.22 -38.85 22.63
C GLY A 13 3.57 -37.36 22.73
N ILE A 14 4.47 -36.98 23.65
CA ILE A 14 4.92 -35.59 23.81
C ILE A 14 5.71 -35.11 22.59
N LEU A 15 6.61 -35.95 22.06
CA LEU A 15 7.42 -35.60 20.89
C LEU A 15 6.55 -35.43 19.64
N LEU A 16 5.57 -36.32 19.43
CA LEU A 16 4.60 -36.21 18.34
C LEU A 16 3.71 -34.98 18.50
N GLY A 17 3.19 -34.73 19.70
CA GLY A 17 2.35 -33.56 19.99
C GLY A 17 3.10 -32.25 19.70
N LYS A 18 4.30 -32.07 20.27
CA LYS A 18 5.13 -30.88 20.01
C LYS A 18 5.54 -30.75 18.54
N GLY A 19 5.74 -31.88 17.85
CA GLY A 19 6.02 -31.90 16.41
C GLY A 19 4.83 -31.40 15.61
N LEU A 20 3.62 -31.85 15.93
CA LEU A 20 2.39 -31.41 15.30
C LEU A 20 2.11 -29.93 15.56
N ASP A 21 2.32 -29.47 16.80
CA ASP A 21 2.16 -28.05 17.17
C ASP A 21 3.08 -27.16 16.34
N ARG A 22 4.35 -27.55 16.18
CA ARG A 22 5.30 -26.82 15.33
C ARG A 22 4.87 -26.79 13.87
N LEU A 23 4.37 -27.89 13.33
CA LEU A 23 3.88 -27.93 11.95
C LEU A 23 2.66 -27.02 11.75
N LEU A 24 1.72 -27.03 12.70
CA LEU A 24 0.56 -26.16 12.67
C LEU A 24 0.95 -24.68 12.79
N ASP A 25 1.91 -24.34 13.64
CA ASP A 25 2.40 -22.97 13.78
C ASP A 25 3.12 -22.48 12.52
N LEU A 26 3.93 -23.33 11.89
CA LEU A 26 4.56 -23.02 10.60
C LEU A 26 3.53 -22.80 9.50
N ARG A 27 2.48 -23.64 9.46
CA ARG A 27 1.37 -23.49 8.53
C ARG A 27 0.62 -22.18 8.77
N ARG A 28 0.22 -21.88 10.01
CA ARG A 28 -0.43 -20.62 10.37
C ARG A 28 0.42 -19.40 10.06
N ARG A 29 1.75 -19.49 10.19
CA ARG A 29 2.65 -18.40 9.81
C ARG A 29 2.64 -18.21 8.29
N ARG A 30 2.65 -19.30 7.52
CA ARG A 30 2.58 -19.24 6.06
C ARG A 30 1.25 -18.69 5.56
N ASP A 31 0.14 -19.14 6.13
CA ASP A 31 -1.20 -18.66 5.75
C ASP A 31 -1.30 -17.15 6.01
N ARG A 32 -0.84 -16.68 7.19
CA ARG A 32 -0.74 -15.25 7.51
C ARG A 32 0.15 -14.48 6.53
N GLN A 33 1.32 -15.03 6.16
CA GLN A 33 2.19 -14.39 5.17
C GLN A 33 1.48 -14.21 3.82
N ILE A 34 0.72 -15.21 3.38
CA ILE A 34 -0.02 -15.17 2.12
C ILE A 34 -1.08 -14.07 2.17
N ASP A 35 -1.91 -14.06 3.22
CA ASP A 35 -2.98 -13.07 3.38
C ASP A 35 -2.42 -11.65 3.42
N MET A 36 -1.33 -11.43 4.16
CA MET A 36 -0.66 -10.12 4.23
C MET A 36 -0.11 -9.68 2.87
N VAL A 37 0.51 -10.60 2.11
CA VAL A 37 1.07 -10.28 0.78
C VAL A 37 -0.03 -9.87 -0.20
N PHE A 38 -1.18 -10.55 -0.19
CA PHE A 38 -2.32 -10.15 -1.03
C PHE A 38 -2.94 -8.83 -0.58
N ALA A 39 -3.12 -8.64 0.72
CA ALA A 39 -3.71 -7.41 1.25
C ALA A 39 -2.85 -6.18 0.94
N LEU A 40 -1.53 -6.28 1.15
CA LEU A 40 -0.59 -5.23 0.80
C LEU A 40 -0.51 -5.00 -0.70
N HIS A 41 -0.56 -6.05 -1.52
CA HIS A 41 -0.58 -5.89 -2.98
C HIS A 41 -1.81 -5.09 -3.44
N ALA A 42 -2.99 -5.43 -2.94
CA ALA A 42 -4.22 -4.73 -3.27
C ALA A 42 -4.19 -3.25 -2.87
N GLU A 43 -3.74 -2.95 -1.64
CA GLU A 43 -3.67 -1.56 -1.16
C GLU A 43 -2.65 -0.72 -1.96
N ILE A 44 -1.43 -1.24 -2.16
CA ILE A 44 -0.39 -0.53 -2.91
C ILE A 44 -0.82 -0.33 -4.38
N ALA A 45 -1.48 -1.32 -4.99
CA ALA A 45 -1.97 -1.21 -6.35
C ALA A 45 -3.07 -0.15 -6.49
N ALA A 46 -3.99 -0.07 -5.53
CA ALA A 46 -5.02 0.97 -5.49
C ALA A 46 -4.39 2.38 -5.33
N GLY A 47 -3.51 2.53 -4.34
CA GLY A 47 -2.83 3.81 -4.10
C GLY A 47 -1.92 4.25 -5.25
N LEU A 48 -1.32 3.32 -5.99
CA LEU A 48 -0.54 3.63 -7.19
C LEU A 48 -1.43 4.25 -8.29
N GLY A 49 -2.63 3.70 -8.52
CA GLY A 49 -3.57 4.24 -9.50
C GLY A 49 -3.88 5.72 -9.26
N ALA A 50 -4.11 6.11 -8.00
CA ALA A 50 -4.34 7.50 -7.61
C ALA A 50 -3.13 8.41 -7.87
N VAL A 51 -1.91 7.94 -7.56
CA VAL A 51 -0.67 8.71 -7.79
C VAL A 51 -0.36 8.86 -9.28
N GLU A 52 -0.69 7.86 -10.12
CA GLU A 52 -0.51 7.96 -11.57
C GLU A 52 -1.37 9.06 -12.19
N GLU A 53 -2.61 9.23 -11.72
CA GLU A 53 -3.50 10.31 -12.18
C GLU A 53 -2.93 11.68 -11.81
N GLN A 54 -2.40 11.83 -10.60
CA GLN A 54 -1.81 13.07 -10.09
C GLN A 54 -0.47 13.46 -10.75
N THR A 55 0.27 12.48 -11.25
CA THR A 55 1.61 12.71 -11.87
C THR A 55 1.54 12.90 -13.38
N GLU A 56 0.35 12.92 -13.98
CA GLU A 56 0.17 13.19 -15.41
C GLU A 56 0.72 14.60 -15.75
N THR A 57 1.48 14.70 -16.84
CA THR A 57 2.28 15.89 -17.20
C THR A 57 1.45 17.19 -17.23
N SER A 58 0.18 17.10 -17.60
CA SER A 58 -0.77 18.23 -17.62
C SER A 58 -1.09 18.74 -16.21
N GLN A 59 -1.33 17.84 -15.25
CA GLN A 59 -1.62 18.19 -13.86
C GLN A 59 -0.36 18.69 -13.13
N ALA A 60 0.80 18.09 -13.41
CA ALA A 60 2.07 18.52 -12.85
C ALA A 60 2.47 19.94 -13.32
N ALA A 61 2.22 20.28 -14.60
CA ALA A 61 2.43 21.62 -15.11
C ALA A 61 1.46 22.63 -14.47
N TYR A 62 0.19 22.24 -14.33
CA TYR A 62 -0.84 23.05 -13.68
C TYR A 62 -0.47 23.42 -12.24
N LEU A 63 0.08 22.48 -11.45
CA LEU A 63 0.57 22.76 -10.09
C LEU A 63 1.65 23.85 -10.06
N VAL A 64 2.57 23.81 -11.03
CA VAL A 64 3.71 24.73 -11.09
C VAL A 64 3.30 26.13 -11.57
N GLU A 65 2.21 26.23 -12.35
CA GLU A 65 1.72 27.47 -12.95
C GLU A 65 0.58 28.13 -12.16
N ASP A 66 -0.42 27.38 -11.72
CA ASP A 66 -1.69 27.89 -11.17
C ASP A 66 -1.87 27.66 -9.65
N GLU A 67 -0.90 27.05 -8.97
CA GLU A 67 -0.79 26.99 -7.49
C GLU A 67 -2.01 26.37 -6.72
N TRP A 68 -2.92 25.63 -7.36
CA TRP A 68 -4.13 25.01 -6.75
C TRP A 68 -4.44 23.61 -7.34
N PRO A 69 -5.12 22.67 -6.62
CA PRO A 69 -4.52 21.59 -5.86
C PRO A 69 -4.80 20.21 -6.47
N PHE A 70 -3.95 19.26 -6.09
CA PHE A 70 -4.22 17.83 -6.20
C PHE A 70 -5.58 17.49 -5.60
N GLY A 71 -6.30 16.52 -6.21
CA GLY A 71 -7.40 15.84 -5.53
C GLY A 71 -6.92 15.19 -4.22
N PRO A 72 -7.84 14.83 -3.31
CA PRO A 72 -7.46 14.25 -2.02
C PRO A 72 -6.44 13.13 -2.24
N SER A 73 -5.29 13.25 -1.57
CA SER A 73 -4.34 12.14 -1.51
C SER A 73 -5.12 10.91 -1.05
N ASP A 74 -5.05 9.81 -1.79
CA ASP A 74 -5.72 8.58 -1.36
C ASP A 74 -5.09 8.14 -0.03
N ARG A 75 -5.79 8.42 1.07
CA ARG A 75 -5.32 8.24 2.46
C ARG A 75 -5.54 6.82 2.95
N THR A 76 -5.92 5.90 2.07
CA THR A 76 -6.24 4.53 2.46
C THR A 76 -4.96 3.71 2.59
N ASP A 77 -4.24 3.89 3.71
CA ASP A 77 -3.19 3.00 4.20
C ASP A 77 -3.69 2.08 5.35
N PHE A 78 -5.00 1.81 5.38
CA PHE A 78 -5.68 1.11 6.46
C PHE A 78 -5.21 -0.35 6.62
N VAL A 79 -4.87 -1.02 5.53
CA VAL A 79 -4.28 -2.36 5.53
C VAL A 79 -2.90 -2.30 6.15
N PHE A 80 -2.04 -1.39 5.70
CA PHE A 80 -0.69 -1.29 6.24
C PHE A 80 -0.68 -0.92 7.72
N GLU A 81 -1.47 0.07 8.14
CA GLU A 81 -1.55 0.44 9.56
C GLU A 81 -2.10 -0.72 10.41
N GLY A 82 -3.06 -1.49 9.89
CA GLY A 82 -3.55 -2.71 10.54
C GLY A 82 -2.50 -3.83 10.65
N LEU A 83 -1.57 -3.91 9.69
CA LEU A 83 -0.57 -4.99 9.59
C LEU A 83 0.81 -4.62 10.15
N LYS A 84 1.03 -3.36 10.53
CA LYS A 84 2.34 -2.80 10.90
C LYS A 84 3.03 -3.56 12.03
N ALA A 85 2.27 -3.98 13.05
CA ALA A 85 2.79 -4.77 14.18
C ALA A 85 3.25 -6.17 13.74
N ASP A 86 2.66 -6.70 12.68
CA ASP A 86 2.88 -8.06 12.17
C ASP A 86 3.82 -8.12 10.98
N LEU A 87 4.38 -6.99 10.50
CA LEU A 87 5.31 -6.95 9.36
C LEU A 87 6.49 -7.90 9.48
N THR A 88 6.92 -8.22 10.70
CA THR A 88 8.00 -9.19 10.98
C THR A 88 7.68 -10.63 10.53
N VAL A 89 6.41 -10.92 10.26
CA VAL A 89 5.97 -12.19 9.70
C VAL A 89 6.37 -12.28 8.23
N LEU A 90 6.46 -11.17 7.50
CA LEU A 90 6.81 -11.16 6.08
C LEU A 90 8.29 -11.50 5.82
N PRO A 91 8.62 -11.99 4.62
CA PRO A 91 10.01 -12.15 4.20
C PRO A 91 10.74 -10.80 4.10
N GLN A 92 12.04 -10.79 4.40
CA GLN A 92 12.85 -9.57 4.45
C GLN A 92 12.87 -8.84 3.09
N GLU A 93 12.91 -9.60 1.99
CA GLU A 93 12.89 -9.11 0.62
C GLU A 93 11.61 -8.32 0.27
N VAL A 94 10.50 -8.57 0.99
CA VAL A 94 9.22 -7.85 0.84
C VAL A 94 9.14 -6.66 1.79
N ILE A 95 9.62 -6.80 3.04
CA ILE A 95 9.51 -5.76 4.07
C ILE A 95 10.14 -4.45 3.60
N HIS A 96 11.37 -4.49 3.07
CA HIS A 96 12.11 -3.28 2.71
C HIS A 96 11.40 -2.40 1.65
N PRO A 97 11.00 -2.94 0.48
CA PRO A 97 10.33 -2.13 -0.53
C PRO A 97 8.93 -1.67 -0.08
N VAL A 98 8.17 -2.51 0.64
CA VAL A 98 6.86 -2.13 1.21
C VAL A 98 7.00 -0.95 2.17
N VAL A 99 7.89 -1.05 3.17
CA VAL A 99 8.12 0.03 4.13
C VAL A 99 8.61 1.31 3.45
N ARG A 100 9.44 1.18 2.41
CA ARG A 100 9.90 2.34 1.63
C ARG A 100 8.75 3.05 0.94
N TYR A 101 7.84 2.31 0.29
CA TYR A 101 6.66 2.88 -0.34
C TYR A 101 5.81 3.66 0.68
N TYR A 102 5.40 3.04 1.79
CA TYR A 102 4.55 3.71 2.78
C TYR A 102 5.22 4.91 3.44
N ARG A 103 6.56 4.89 3.60
CA ARG A 103 7.29 6.07 4.08
C ARG A 103 7.20 7.25 3.11
N LEU A 104 7.29 6.98 1.81
CA LEU A 104 7.18 8.02 0.79
C LEU A 104 5.74 8.51 0.65
N ALA A 105 4.76 7.62 0.74
CA ALA A 105 3.34 7.95 0.76
C ALA A 105 2.97 8.84 1.96
N LEU A 106 3.47 8.51 3.15
CA LEU A 106 3.28 9.37 4.33
C LEU A 106 3.91 10.76 4.10
N GLN A 107 5.12 10.81 3.55
CA GLN A 107 5.80 12.07 3.30
C GLN A 107 5.08 12.93 2.25
N SER A 108 4.55 12.34 1.18
CA SER A 108 3.79 13.07 0.16
C SER A 108 2.47 13.57 0.71
N ASN A 109 1.76 12.77 1.51
CA ASN A 109 0.53 13.19 2.19
C ASN A 109 0.77 14.39 3.12
N LEU A 110 1.81 14.33 3.96
CA LEU A 110 2.19 15.47 4.81
C LEU A 110 2.54 16.72 4.01
N MET A 111 3.14 16.53 2.83
CA MET A 111 3.46 17.66 1.96
C MET A 111 2.22 18.25 1.28
N ILE A 112 1.25 17.43 0.90
CA ILE A 112 -0.05 17.85 0.37
C ILE A 112 -0.84 18.59 1.45
N ASP A 113 -0.91 18.04 2.66
CA ASP A 113 -1.58 18.68 3.80
C ASP A 113 -1.02 20.07 4.09
N HIS A 114 0.29 20.27 3.94
CA HIS A 114 0.91 21.57 4.11
C HIS A 114 0.48 22.59 3.05
N ILE A 115 0.21 22.17 1.81
CA ILE A 115 -0.31 23.06 0.76
C ILE A 115 -1.69 23.61 1.14
N GLU A 116 -2.51 22.77 1.78
CA GLU A 116 -3.85 23.15 2.25
C GLU A 116 -3.84 24.11 3.45
N HIS A 117 -2.69 24.28 4.13
CA HIS A 117 -2.56 25.15 5.29
C HIS A 117 -2.31 26.63 4.92
N GLU A 118 -2.88 27.55 5.71
CA GLU A 118 -2.71 29.01 5.52
C GLU A 118 -1.25 29.47 5.49
N GLY A 119 -0.36 28.75 6.15
CA GLY A 119 1.08 29.03 6.17
C GLY A 119 1.73 28.91 4.79
N TYR A 120 1.22 28.05 3.92
CA TYR A 120 1.71 27.89 2.55
C TYR A 120 1.36 29.10 1.68
N ALA A 121 0.10 29.58 1.77
CA ALA A 121 -0.36 30.74 1.02
C ALA A 121 0.42 32.04 1.35
N ARG A 122 1.01 32.13 2.54
CA ARG A 122 1.84 33.27 2.98
C ARG A 122 3.28 33.23 2.47
N GLN A 123 3.71 32.13 1.83
CA GLN A 123 5.08 32.01 1.32
C GLN A 123 5.29 32.84 0.05
N PRO A 124 6.51 33.36 -0.19
CA PRO A 124 6.83 34.01 -1.46
C PRO A 124 6.59 33.09 -2.67
N PRO A 125 6.18 33.59 -3.85
CA PRO A 125 5.91 32.77 -5.03
C PRO A 125 7.05 31.82 -5.41
N ALA A 126 8.30 32.27 -5.32
CA ALA A 126 9.47 31.44 -5.59
C ALA A 126 9.62 30.25 -4.61
N ALA A 127 9.21 30.42 -3.34
CA ALA A 127 9.24 29.36 -2.34
C ALA A 127 8.12 28.32 -2.60
N ARG A 128 6.92 28.78 -2.95
CA ARG A 128 5.79 27.91 -3.33
C ARG A 128 6.10 27.09 -4.57
N LYS A 129 6.69 27.71 -5.60
CA LYS A 129 7.16 27.01 -6.81
C LYS A 129 8.20 25.94 -6.51
N ARG A 130 9.20 26.23 -5.67
CA ARG A 130 10.19 25.24 -5.24
C ARG A 130 9.55 24.08 -4.48
N TYR A 131 8.56 24.37 -3.63
CA TYR A 131 7.81 23.36 -2.90
C TYR A 131 7.04 22.42 -3.83
N ALA A 132 6.32 22.98 -4.82
CA ALA A 132 5.60 22.22 -5.83
C ALA A 132 6.53 21.28 -6.63
N ILE A 133 7.69 21.78 -7.07
CA ILE A 133 8.70 20.95 -7.75
C ILE A 133 9.18 19.79 -6.87
N ASN A 134 9.43 20.04 -5.58
CA ASN A 134 9.85 19.00 -4.64
C ASN A 134 8.74 17.96 -4.41
N LEU A 135 7.48 18.39 -4.34
CA LEU A 135 6.33 17.49 -4.21
C LEU A 135 6.20 16.58 -5.43
N ILE A 136 6.29 17.13 -6.65
CA ILE A 136 6.25 16.33 -7.89
C ILE A 136 7.40 15.31 -7.91
N ALA A 137 8.61 15.72 -7.52
CA ALA A 137 9.75 14.81 -7.44
C ALA A 137 9.52 13.68 -6.42
N LEU A 138 8.89 14.00 -5.28
CA LEU A 138 8.54 13.01 -4.26
C LEU A 138 7.45 12.04 -4.75
N LEU A 139 6.39 12.52 -5.40
CA LEU A 139 5.33 11.68 -5.97
C LEU A 139 5.89 10.72 -7.02
N ASN A 140 6.79 11.19 -7.89
CA ASN A 140 7.49 10.32 -8.84
C ASN A 140 8.34 9.25 -8.13
N THR A 141 9.02 9.62 -7.03
CA THR A 141 9.80 8.68 -6.22
C THR A 141 8.90 7.66 -5.52
N GLN A 142 7.74 8.09 -5.01
CA GLN A 142 6.71 7.22 -4.43
C GLN A 142 6.20 6.23 -5.47
N LYS A 143 5.89 6.68 -6.70
CA LYS A 143 5.50 5.81 -7.81
C LYS A 143 6.52 4.71 -8.07
N MET A 144 7.79 5.07 -8.21
CA MET A 144 8.87 4.09 -8.40
C MET A 144 8.99 3.10 -7.23
N ALA A 145 8.75 3.56 -6.00
CA ALA A 145 8.76 2.70 -4.83
C ALA A 145 7.56 1.75 -4.78
N ALA A 146 6.38 2.20 -5.23
CA ALA A 146 5.19 1.37 -5.38
C ALA A 146 5.44 0.23 -6.37
N ASP A 147 5.99 0.54 -7.55
CA ASP A 147 6.35 -0.46 -8.55
C ASP A 147 7.32 -1.51 -8.01
N ALA A 148 8.33 -1.07 -7.24
CA ALA A 148 9.28 -1.97 -6.61
C ALA A 148 8.64 -2.86 -5.52
N ALA A 149 7.72 -2.30 -4.73
CA ALA A 149 6.98 -3.05 -3.70
C ALA A 149 6.04 -4.08 -4.33
N LEU A 150 5.28 -3.69 -5.35
CA LEU A 150 4.42 -4.59 -6.11
C LEU A 150 5.24 -5.71 -6.73
N LEU A 151 6.36 -5.39 -7.40
CA LEU A 151 7.23 -6.42 -7.98
C LEU A 151 7.73 -7.43 -6.93
N ALA A 152 8.14 -6.95 -5.74
CA ALA A 152 8.61 -7.83 -4.67
C ALA A 152 7.49 -8.75 -4.14
N LEU A 153 6.27 -8.22 -3.98
CA LEU A 153 5.09 -8.99 -3.58
C LEU A 153 4.72 -10.04 -4.65
N GLU A 154 4.69 -9.65 -5.92
CA GLU A 154 4.36 -10.51 -7.05
C GLU A 154 5.38 -11.64 -7.25
N LEU A 155 6.68 -11.33 -7.14
CA LEU A 155 7.73 -12.34 -7.13
C LEU A 155 7.53 -13.34 -5.99
N ARG A 156 7.14 -12.86 -4.81
CA ARG A 156 6.92 -13.73 -3.66
C ARG A 156 5.71 -14.64 -3.83
N MET A 157 4.60 -14.12 -4.37
CA MET A 157 3.43 -14.93 -4.74
C MET A 157 3.82 -16.03 -5.73
N LYS A 158 4.62 -15.69 -6.75
CA LYS A 158 5.10 -16.64 -7.76
C LYS A 158 5.98 -17.74 -7.16
N GLU A 159 6.89 -17.41 -6.25
CA GLU A 159 7.71 -18.40 -5.52
C GLU A 159 6.86 -19.39 -4.72
N TRP A 160 5.70 -18.96 -4.23
CA TRP A 160 4.74 -19.82 -3.54
C TRP A 160 3.79 -20.57 -4.47
N GLY A 161 3.90 -20.39 -5.79
CA GLY A 161 3.01 -20.99 -6.79
C GLY A 161 1.61 -20.37 -6.82
N LEU A 162 1.47 -19.14 -6.33
CA LEU A 162 0.21 -18.40 -6.30
C LEU A 162 0.08 -17.51 -7.54
N ALA A 163 -1.16 -17.30 -7.99
CA ALA A 163 -1.44 -16.37 -9.07
C ALA A 163 -1.30 -14.91 -8.56
N SER A 164 -0.60 -14.08 -9.33
CA SER A 164 -0.57 -12.65 -9.09
C SER A 164 -1.85 -12.01 -9.64
N PRO A 165 -2.54 -11.15 -8.87
CA PRO A 165 -3.58 -10.30 -9.42
C PRO A 165 -2.99 -9.43 -10.52
N GLN A 166 -3.77 -9.14 -11.57
CA GLN A 166 -3.39 -8.11 -12.53
C GLN A 166 -3.43 -6.76 -11.80
N ARG A 167 -2.42 -5.92 -12.03
CA ARG A 167 -2.43 -4.52 -11.58
C ARG A 167 -3.61 -3.84 -12.28
N GLY A 168 -4.75 -3.76 -11.59
CA GLY A 168 -5.94 -3.17 -12.16
C GLY A 168 -5.71 -1.69 -12.40
N ARG A 169 -5.71 -1.25 -13.66
CA ARG A 169 -6.26 0.07 -13.99
C ARG A 169 -7.75 -0.03 -13.71
N GLY A 170 -8.16 0.18 -12.46
CA GLY A 170 -9.56 0.48 -12.20
C GLY A 170 -9.87 1.79 -12.93
N PRO A 171 -10.82 1.85 -13.87
CA PRO A 171 -11.28 3.12 -14.37
C PRO A 171 -11.83 3.90 -13.20
N SER A 172 -11.37 5.14 -13.02
CA SER A 172 -12.03 6.15 -12.20
C SER A 172 -13.40 6.43 -12.82
N ASP A 173 -14.37 5.54 -12.59
CA ASP A 173 -15.73 5.57 -13.15
C ASP A 173 -16.65 6.50 -12.32
N GLU A 174 -16.08 7.53 -11.70
CA GLU A 174 -16.79 8.57 -10.95
C GLU A 174 -17.27 9.73 -11.84
N ARG A 175 -17.32 9.53 -13.17
CA ARG A 175 -17.73 10.57 -14.13
C ARG A 175 -19.10 10.34 -14.79
N LEU A 176 -19.90 9.38 -14.32
CA LEU A 176 -21.17 9.03 -14.98
C LEU A 176 -22.47 9.48 -14.29
N ASP A 177 -22.45 10.20 -13.16
CA ASP A 177 -23.70 10.64 -12.49
C ASP A 177 -23.94 12.17 -12.47
N GLY A 178 -23.19 12.95 -13.25
CA GLY A 178 -23.32 14.42 -13.27
C GLY A 178 -24.24 15.03 -14.35
N SER A 179 -24.75 14.25 -15.30
CA SER A 179 -25.39 14.79 -16.52
C SER A 179 -26.92 14.71 -16.56
N ALA A 180 -27.59 14.53 -15.42
CA ALA A 180 -29.05 14.37 -15.36
C ALA A 180 -29.78 15.34 -14.42
N HIS A 181 -29.43 16.63 -14.38
CA HIS A 181 -30.36 17.65 -13.88
C HIS A 181 -30.16 19.01 -14.56
N GLY A 182 -30.83 19.18 -15.70
CA GLY A 182 -30.93 20.44 -16.43
C GLY A 182 -32.19 20.48 -17.28
N SER A 183 -33.34 20.09 -16.71
CA SER A 183 -34.64 20.27 -17.35
C SER A 183 -35.21 21.62 -16.94
N THR A 184 -35.01 22.61 -17.80
CA THR A 184 -35.72 23.89 -17.78
C THR A 184 -37.24 23.64 -17.91
N PRO A 185 -38.10 24.16 -17.01
CA PRO A 185 -39.53 24.21 -17.31
C PRO A 185 -39.79 25.42 -18.21
N GLN A 186 -40.32 25.17 -19.41
CA GLN A 186 -41.06 26.18 -20.16
C GLN A 186 -42.49 26.22 -19.60
N GLY A 187 -42.90 27.41 -19.16
CA GLY A 187 -44.24 27.76 -18.70
C GLY A 187 -44.31 29.25 -18.46
#